data_AF-A0A9E3JT81-F1
#
_entry.id   AF-A0A9E3JT81-F1
#
_cell.length_a   1.000
_cell.length_b   1.000
_cell.length_c   1.000
_cell.angle_alpha   90.00
_cell.angle_beta   90.00
_cell.angle_gamma   90.00
#
_symmetry.space_group_name_H-M   'P 1'
#
loop_
_entity.id
_entity.type
_entity.pdbx_description
1 polymer ?
#
loop_
_entity_poly.entity_id
_entity_poly.type
_entity_poly.pdbx_seq_one_letter_code
_entity_poly.pdbx_strand_id
1 'polypeptide(L)'
;MYLVCNNCQATNRIPEERLAEKPDCGRCHRPLFPGKPVELDTQAFDKHLSRDEVPLLVDFWASWCGPCKMMAPHYEQAAAQLEPYFRLAKVNTETEQALAARYAIRSIPTIALFYQGREIARQAGAMGTADIVRWARANMPRPRAAS
;
A
#
# COMPACT_ATOMS: atom_id res chain seq x y z
N MET A 1 5.41 14.67 -8.07
CA MET A 1 4.87 14.02 -6.87
C MET A 1 5.94 13.68 -5.83
N TYR A 2 5.54 13.46 -4.57
CA TYR A 2 6.39 13.02 -3.46
C TYR A 2 6.15 11.55 -3.12
N LEU A 3 7.25 10.81 -2.89
CA LEU A 3 7.25 9.39 -2.58
C LEU A 3 8.25 9.04 -1.48
N VAL A 4 7.83 8.30 -0.48
CA VAL A 4 8.66 7.74 0.59
C VAL A 4 9.32 6.46 0.10
N CYS A 5 10.64 6.37 0.25
CA CYS A 5 11.38 5.15 0.01
C CYS A 5 11.12 4.14 1.12
N ASN A 6 10.61 2.96 0.77
CA ASN A 6 10.39 1.86 1.70
C ASN A 6 11.67 1.35 2.40
N ASN A 7 12.86 1.60 1.83
CA ASN A 7 14.11 1.11 2.37
C ASN A 7 14.78 2.06 3.38
N CYS A 8 14.91 3.34 3.05
CA CYS A 8 15.63 4.32 3.89
C CYS A 8 14.73 5.45 4.40
N GLN A 9 13.43 5.39 4.09
CA GLN A 9 12.42 6.35 4.51
C GLN A 9 12.67 7.78 3.97
N ALA A 10 13.59 7.99 3.02
CA ALA A 10 13.76 9.30 2.39
C ALA A 10 12.54 9.67 1.55
N THR A 11 12.14 10.94 1.57
CA THR A 11 11.13 11.47 0.64
C THR A 11 11.83 11.86 -0.66
N ASN A 12 11.30 11.38 -1.77
CA ASN A 12 11.82 11.60 -3.12
C ASN A 12 10.81 12.43 -3.89
N ARG A 13 11.29 13.42 -4.66
CA ARG A 13 10.46 14.19 -5.57
C ARG A 13 10.62 13.61 -6.98
N ILE A 14 9.58 13.00 -7.50
CA ILE A 14 9.55 12.36 -8.81
C ILE A 14 8.54 13.11 -9.69
N PRO A 15 8.90 13.61 -10.88
CA PRO A 15 7.89 14.12 -11.83
C PRO A 15 6.88 13.02 -12.18
N GLU A 16 5.59 13.34 -12.23
CA GLU A 16 4.53 12.32 -12.39
C GLU A 16 4.69 11.52 -13.68
N GLU A 17 5.08 12.20 -14.76
CA GLU A 17 5.37 11.64 -16.08
C GLU A 17 6.53 10.63 -16.06
N ARG A 18 7.40 10.67 -15.06
CA ARG A 18 8.55 9.76 -14.90
C ARG A 18 8.28 8.60 -13.95
N LEU A 19 7.09 8.51 -13.37
CA LEU A 19 6.74 7.44 -12.43
C LEU A 19 6.86 6.06 -13.09
N ALA A 20 6.47 5.94 -14.36
CA ALA A 20 6.55 4.72 -15.15
C ALA A 20 7.99 4.27 -15.48
N GLU A 21 8.99 5.14 -15.34
CA GLU A 21 10.41 4.83 -15.59
C GLU A 21 11.06 3.99 -14.48
N LYS A 22 10.29 3.58 -13.45
CA LYS A 22 10.78 2.82 -12.28
C LYS A 22 11.90 3.56 -11.53
N PRO A 23 11.59 4.74 -10.95
CA PRO A 23 12.60 5.57 -10.29
C PRO A 23 13.20 4.87 -9.07
N ASP A 24 14.51 5.07 -8.90
CA ASP A 24 15.24 4.73 -7.68
C ASP A 24 15.20 5.87 -6.66
N CYS A 25 15.40 5.52 -5.39
CA CYS A 25 15.56 6.51 -4.33
C CYS A 25 16.86 7.29 -4.50
N GLY A 26 16.79 8.63 -4.49
CA GLY A 26 17.96 9.50 -4.61
C GLY A 26 18.93 9.45 -3.41
N ARG A 27 18.55 8.79 -2.30
CA ARG A 27 19.42 8.63 -1.12
C ARG A 27 20.09 7.27 -1.02
N CYS A 28 19.35 6.19 -1.26
CA CYS A 28 19.86 4.82 -1.08
C CYS A 28 19.95 4.00 -2.37
N HIS A 29 19.56 4.59 -3.51
CA HIS A 29 19.64 3.99 -4.85
C HIS A 29 18.90 2.64 -5.00
N ARG A 30 17.95 2.34 -4.11
CA ARG A 30 17.04 1.19 -4.27
C ARG A 30 15.77 1.60 -5.01
N PRO A 31 15.11 0.67 -5.72
CA PRO A 31 13.84 0.93 -6.38
C PRO A 31 12.79 1.46 -5.40
N LEU A 32 12.05 2.50 -5.79
CA LEU A 32 10.91 3.00 -5.00
C LEU A 32 9.69 2.07 -5.05
N PHE A 33 9.64 1.20 -6.06
CA PHE A 33 8.56 0.25 -6.36
C PHE A 33 9.18 -1.08 -6.78
N PRO A 34 9.37 -2.03 -5.84
CA PRO A 34 10.06 -3.30 -6.10
C PRO A 34 9.18 -4.38 -6.78
N GLY A 35 7.93 -4.06 -7.11
CA GLY A 35 6.91 -5.02 -7.56
C GLY A 35 6.44 -5.95 -6.44
N LYS A 36 6.62 -5.56 -5.17
CA LYS A 36 6.32 -6.39 -3.99
C LYS A 36 5.73 -5.55 -2.86
N PRO A 37 4.81 -6.11 -2.05
CA PRO A 37 4.33 -5.45 -0.84
C PRO A 37 5.47 -5.16 0.11
N VAL A 38 5.40 -4.02 0.80
CA VAL A 38 6.38 -3.63 1.82
C VAL A 38 5.77 -3.81 3.21
N GLU A 39 6.50 -4.44 4.14
CA GLU A 39 6.06 -4.48 5.54
C GLU A 39 6.31 -3.11 6.17
N LEU A 40 5.30 -2.56 6.83
CA LEU A 40 5.37 -1.27 7.51
C LEU A 40 5.07 -1.44 9.00
N ASP A 41 5.95 -0.89 9.83
CA ASP A 41 5.62 -0.58 11.21
C ASP A 41 4.78 0.72 11.29
N THR A 42 4.35 1.08 12.50
CA THR A 42 3.56 2.30 12.73
C THR A 42 4.25 3.57 12.23
N GLN A 43 5.57 3.73 12.42
CA GLN A 43 6.28 4.93 12.02
C GLN A 43 6.37 5.06 10.49
N ALA A 44 6.73 3.98 9.82
CA ALA A 44 6.82 3.94 8.37
C ALA A 44 5.43 4.10 7.74
N PHE A 45 4.41 3.43 8.29
CA PHE A 45 3.01 3.60 7.89
C PHE A 45 2.59 5.08 7.93
N ASP A 46 2.83 5.78 9.04
CA ASP A 46 2.44 7.19 9.19
C ASP A 46 3.17 8.09 8.18
N LYS A 47 4.44 7.78 7.91
CA LYS A 47 5.23 8.51 6.94
C LYS A 47 4.72 8.30 5.51
N HIS A 48 4.46 7.05 5.12
CA HIS A 48 3.88 6.73 3.82
C HIS A 48 2.50 7.39 3.67
N LEU A 49 1.61 7.25 4.65
CA LEU A 49 0.27 7.82 4.62
C LEU A 49 0.27 9.35 4.46
N SER A 50 1.21 10.05 5.11
CA SER A 50 1.27 11.52 5.11
C SER A 50 2.05 12.13 3.95
N ARG A 51 2.91 11.37 3.27
CA ARG A 51 3.85 11.91 2.27
C ARG A 51 3.76 11.28 0.90
N ASP A 52 3.27 10.04 0.77
CA ASP A 52 3.04 9.45 -0.54
C ASP A 52 1.85 10.13 -1.21
N GLU A 53 2.06 10.54 -2.46
CA GLU A 53 0.98 11.06 -3.31
C GLU A 53 0.38 9.99 -4.23
N VAL A 54 0.94 8.77 -4.20
CA VAL A 54 0.27 7.57 -4.73
C VAL A 54 -0.63 6.95 -3.64
N PRO A 55 -1.70 6.24 -4.02
CA PRO A 55 -2.53 5.52 -3.06
C PRO A 55 -1.75 4.41 -2.36
N LEU A 56 -1.99 4.25 -1.07
CA LEU A 56 -1.43 3.20 -0.23
C LEU A 56 -2.50 2.13 0.00
N LEU A 57 -2.31 0.96 -0.58
CA LEU A 57 -3.14 -0.22 -0.38
C LEU A 57 -2.50 -1.09 0.70
N VAL A 58 -3.20 -1.35 1.80
CA VAL A 58 -2.64 -1.98 3.00
C VAL A 58 -3.39 -3.26 3.31
N ASP A 59 -2.67 -4.38 3.43
CA ASP A 59 -3.16 -5.64 3.98
C ASP A 59 -2.83 -5.72 5.47
N PHE A 60 -3.85 -5.65 6.32
CA PHE A 60 -3.75 -5.93 7.74
C PHE A 60 -3.89 -7.43 7.97
N TRP A 61 -2.81 -8.06 8.47
CA TRP A 61 -2.66 -9.51 8.51
C TRP A 61 -2.08 -10.01 9.85
N ALA A 62 -2.00 -11.33 10.02
CA ALA A 62 -1.28 -12.00 11.11
C ALA A 62 -0.74 -13.36 10.65
N SER A 63 0.31 -13.86 11.30
CA SER A 63 1.01 -15.10 10.93
C SER A 63 0.20 -16.37 11.18
N TRP A 64 -0.63 -16.38 12.23
CA TRP A 64 -1.51 -17.50 12.57
C TRP A 64 -2.76 -17.57 11.68
N CYS A 65 -3.08 -16.51 10.94
CA CYS A 65 -4.29 -16.40 10.14
C CYS A 65 -4.19 -17.21 8.83
N GLY A 66 -4.95 -18.32 8.75
CA GLY A 66 -5.03 -19.17 7.55
C GLY A 66 -5.40 -18.40 6.28
N PRO A 67 -6.52 -17.65 6.25
CA PRO A 67 -6.91 -16.84 5.08
C PRO A 67 -5.86 -15.79 4.67
N CYS A 68 -5.14 -15.20 5.63
CA CYS A 68 -4.07 -14.26 5.34
C CYS A 68 -2.91 -14.94 4.59
N LYS A 69 -2.51 -16.14 5.04
CA LYS A 69 -1.49 -16.95 4.35
C LYS A 69 -1.92 -17.34 2.95
N MET A 70 -3.20 -17.65 2.73
CA MET A 70 -3.74 -17.92 1.40
C MET A 70 -3.72 -16.69 0.49
N MET A 71 -4.02 -15.50 1.03
CA MET A 71 -4.06 -14.25 0.26
C MET A 71 -2.66 -13.70 -0.06
N ALA A 72 -1.65 -13.96 0.77
CA ALA A 72 -0.30 -13.41 0.62
C ALA A 72 0.29 -13.50 -0.81
N PRO A 73 0.33 -14.67 -1.48
CA PRO A 73 0.87 -14.74 -2.85
C PRO A 73 0.02 -13.96 -3.86
N HIS A 74 -1.29 -13.86 -3.64
CA HIS A 74 -2.17 -13.06 -4.50
C HIS A 74 -1.92 -11.56 -4.34
N TYR A 75 -1.68 -11.13 -3.11
CA TYR A 75 -1.34 -9.75 -2.77
C TYR A 75 0.03 -9.35 -3.34
N GLU A 76 1.01 -10.27 -3.33
CA GLU A 76 2.30 -10.07 -4.01
C GLU A 76 2.14 -9.88 -5.52
N GLN A 77 1.36 -10.72 -6.17
CA GLN A 77 1.10 -10.58 -7.61
C GLN A 77 0.32 -9.30 -7.94
N ALA A 78 -0.57 -8.85 -7.05
CA ALA A 78 -1.26 -7.58 -7.22
C ALA A 78 -0.29 -6.39 -7.13
N ALA A 79 0.74 -6.47 -6.28
CA ALA A 79 1.77 -5.42 -6.17
C ALA A 79 2.49 -5.23 -7.51
N ALA A 80 2.92 -6.33 -8.12
CA ALA A 80 3.58 -6.31 -9.43
C ALA A 80 2.72 -5.70 -10.56
N GLN A 81 1.39 -5.70 -10.42
CA GLN A 81 0.46 -5.16 -11.44
C GLN A 81 -0.02 -3.73 -11.16
N LEU A 82 -0.03 -3.31 -9.89
CA LEU A 82 -0.55 -2.01 -9.48
C LEU A 82 0.56 -0.97 -9.32
N GLU A 83 1.78 -1.39 -8.98
CA GLU A 83 2.94 -0.51 -8.98
C GLU A 83 3.27 -0.03 -10.40
N PRO A 84 3.75 1.21 -10.58
CA PRO A 84 4.09 2.20 -9.53
C PRO A 84 2.91 3.11 -9.12
N TYR A 85 1.70 2.87 -9.64
CA TYR A 85 0.55 3.75 -9.43
C TYR A 85 -0.17 3.55 -8.11
N PHE A 86 0.08 2.43 -7.42
CA PHE A 86 -0.28 2.19 -6.02
C PHE A 86 0.96 1.69 -5.29
N ARG A 87 1.08 2.02 -4.00
CA ARG A 87 2.00 1.34 -3.09
C ARG A 87 1.24 0.25 -2.36
N LEU A 88 1.74 -0.98 -2.40
CA LEU A 88 1.18 -2.06 -1.60
C LEU A 88 2.02 -2.24 -0.33
N ALA A 89 1.34 -2.25 0.80
CA ALA A 89 1.94 -2.45 2.10
C ALA A 89 1.22 -3.57 2.87
N LYS A 90 1.94 -4.11 3.85
CA LYS A 90 1.44 -5.08 4.80
C LYS A 90 1.72 -4.56 6.22
N VAL A 91 0.76 -4.77 7.11
CA VAL A 91 0.86 -4.44 8.53
C VAL A 91 0.51 -5.69 9.32
N ASN A 92 1.49 -6.22 10.08
CA ASN A 92 1.23 -7.32 10.99
C ASN A 92 0.53 -6.81 12.25
N THR A 93 -0.74 -7.20 12.42
CA THR A 93 -1.58 -6.78 13.55
C THR A 93 -1.15 -7.38 14.89
N GLU A 94 -0.31 -8.43 14.88
CA GLU A 94 0.26 -9.00 16.12
C GLU A 94 1.30 -8.08 16.75
N THR A 95 2.12 -7.44 15.91
CA THR A 95 3.21 -6.55 16.35
C THR A 95 2.75 -5.10 16.41
N GLU A 96 1.90 -4.67 15.47
CA GLU A 96 1.41 -3.29 15.36
C GLU A 96 0.00 -3.15 15.98
N GLN A 97 -0.19 -3.60 17.21
CA GLN A 97 -1.51 -3.66 17.87
C GLN A 97 -2.18 -2.29 18.00
N ALA A 98 -1.41 -1.25 18.33
CA ALA A 98 -1.93 0.12 18.45
C ALA A 98 -2.41 0.65 17.10
N LEU A 99 -1.70 0.34 16.01
CA LEU A 99 -2.09 0.69 14.65
C LEU A 99 -3.36 -0.06 14.22
N ALA A 100 -3.44 -1.36 14.52
CA ALA A 100 -4.64 -2.17 14.27
C ALA A 100 -5.86 -1.61 15.03
N ALA A 101 -5.68 -1.21 16.29
CA ALA A 101 -6.71 -0.56 17.10
C ALA A 101 -7.11 0.81 16.51
N ARG A 102 -6.13 1.63 16.09
CA ARG A 102 -6.36 2.95 15.48
C ARG A 102 -7.28 2.89 14.26
N TYR A 103 -7.17 1.84 13.44
CA TYR A 103 -8.02 1.63 12.27
C TYR A 103 -9.22 0.69 12.50
N ALA A 104 -9.45 0.31 13.76
CA ALA A 104 -10.52 -0.58 14.18
C ALA A 104 -10.56 -1.90 13.35
N ILE A 105 -9.40 -2.54 13.18
CA ILE A 105 -9.30 -3.83 12.48
C ILE A 105 -9.90 -4.92 13.37
N ARG A 106 -11.05 -5.46 12.94
CA ARG A 106 -11.81 -6.49 13.69
C ARG A 106 -11.77 -7.89 13.06
N SER A 107 -11.27 -7.97 11.83
CA SER A 107 -11.13 -9.21 11.07
C SER A 107 -9.89 -9.12 10.20
N ILE A 108 -9.25 -10.26 9.96
CA ILE A 108 -8.09 -10.35 9.07
C ILE A 108 -8.25 -11.52 8.08
N PRO A 109 -7.76 -11.41 6.84
CA PRO A 109 -7.14 -10.20 6.29
C PRO A 109 -8.18 -9.08 6.09
N THR A 110 -7.73 -7.84 6.23
CA THR A 110 -8.49 -6.65 5.82
C THR A 110 -7.60 -5.83 4.91
N ILE A 111 -8.09 -5.54 3.71
CA ILE A 111 -7.44 -4.62 2.79
C ILE A 111 -8.08 -3.24 2.96
N ALA A 112 -7.27 -2.22 3.21
CA ALA A 112 -7.71 -0.83 3.27
C ALA A 112 -6.94 0.01 2.24
N LEU A 113 -7.65 0.87 1.53
CA LEU A 113 -7.08 1.80 0.57
C LEU A 113 -7.04 3.20 1.18
N PHE A 114 -5.87 3.78 1.21
CA PHE A 114 -5.63 5.15 1.65
C PHE A 114 -5.19 6.02 0.48
N TYR A 115 -5.68 7.25 0.45
CA TYR A 115 -5.28 8.25 -0.52
C TYR A 115 -5.32 9.64 0.12
N GLN A 116 -4.28 10.44 -0.10
CA GLN A 116 -4.13 11.78 0.49
C GLN A 116 -4.35 11.80 2.02
N GLY A 117 -3.71 10.86 2.72
CA GLY A 117 -3.79 10.75 4.18
C GLY A 117 -5.10 10.21 4.76
N ARG A 118 -6.06 9.81 3.91
CA ARG A 118 -7.39 9.36 4.33
C ARG A 118 -7.66 7.95 3.88
N GLU A 119 -8.33 7.18 4.72
CA GLU A 119 -8.93 5.92 4.29
C GLU A 119 -10.13 6.24 3.37
N ILE A 120 -10.16 5.64 2.19
CA ILE A 120 -11.21 5.86 1.19
C ILE A 120 -12.04 4.61 0.90
N ALA A 121 -11.51 3.42 1.18
CA ALA A 121 -12.23 2.16 1.07
C ALA A 121 -11.60 1.06 1.94
N ARG A 122 -12.41 0.08 2.35
CA ARG A 122 -11.94 -1.15 3.00
C ARG A 122 -12.73 -2.38 2.55
N GLN A 123 -12.07 -3.54 2.57
CA GLN A 123 -12.63 -4.85 2.28
C GLN A 123 -12.07 -5.87 3.27
N ALA A 124 -12.95 -6.54 4.00
CA ALA A 124 -12.58 -7.68 4.84
C ALA A 124 -12.65 -8.99 4.04
N GLY A 125 -11.79 -9.94 4.41
CA GLY A 125 -11.75 -11.28 3.81
C GLY A 125 -10.70 -11.42 2.72
N ALA A 126 -10.30 -12.67 2.46
CA ALA A 126 -9.29 -12.99 1.47
C ALA A 126 -9.82 -12.75 0.04
N MET A 127 -8.95 -12.25 -0.84
CA MET A 127 -9.23 -12.02 -2.26
C MET A 127 -8.16 -12.65 -3.15
N GLY A 128 -8.55 -13.07 -4.35
CA GLY A 128 -7.61 -13.44 -5.41
C GLY A 128 -6.99 -12.20 -6.07
N THR A 129 -5.89 -12.39 -6.82
CA THR A 129 -5.12 -11.30 -7.45
C THR A 129 -5.99 -10.38 -8.31
N ALA A 130 -6.82 -10.95 -9.19
CA ALA A 130 -7.67 -10.18 -10.08
C ALA A 130 -8.71 -9.34 -9.33
N ASP A 131 -9.20 -9.84 -8.19
CA ASP A 131 -10.17 -9.15 -7.35
C ASP A 131 -9.52 -7.99 -6.59
N ILE A 132 -8.31 -8.19 -6.05
CA ILE A 132 -7.52 -7.12 -5.41
C ILE A 132 -7.29 -5.97 -6.40
N VAL A 133 -6.80 -6.28 -7.60
CA VAL A 133 -6.51 -5.27 -8.65
C VAL A 133 -7.78 -4.53 -9.05
N ARG A 134 -8.87 -5.26 -9.29
CA ARG A 134 -10.15 -4.67 -9.67
C ARG A 134 -10.72 -3.79 -8.57
N TRP A 135 -10.70 -4.27 -7.32
CA TRP A 135 -11.21 -3.55 -6.15
C TRP A 135 -10.41 -2.26 -5.90
N ALA A 136 -9.08 -2.31 -5.96
CA ALA A 136 -8.23 -1.13 -5.77
C ALA A 136 -8.51 -0.06 -6.83
N ARG A 137 -8.60 -0.44 -8.11
CA ARG A 137 -8.91 0.48 -9.21
C ARG A 137 -10.32 1.05 -9.15
N ALA A 138 -11.31 0.25 -8.74
CA ALA A 138 -12.70 0.69 -8.66
C ALA A 138 -12.93 1.74 -7.56
N ASN A 139 -12.14 1.71 -6.49
CA ASN A 139 -12.26 2.63 -5.36
C ASN A 139 -11.37 3.88 -5.47
N MET A 140 -10.55 3.99 -6.52
CA MET A 140 -9.78 5.21 -6.74
C MET A 140 -10.68 6.38 -7.14
N PRO A 141 -10.54 7.56 -6.51
CA PRO A 141 -11.20 8.76 -6.98
C PRO A 141 -10.82 9.01 -8.44
N ARG A 142 -11.81 9.13 -9.32
CA ARG A 142 -11.56 9.58 -10.69
C ARG A 142 -10.96 10.98 -10.62
N PRO A 143 -10.00 11.34 -11.50
CA PRO A 143 -9.58 12.72 -11.64
C PRO A 143 -10.85 13.56 -11.83
N ARG A 144 -11.02 14.62 -11.03
CA ARG A 144 -12.03 15.63 -11.38
C ARG A 144 -11.70 16.08 -12.79
N ALA A 145 -12.68 16.00 -13.69
CA ALA A 145 -12.53 16.59 -15.01
C ALA A 145 -12.07 18.03 -14.81
N ALA A 146 -10.92 18.38 -15.37
CA ALA A 146 -10.45 19.75 -15.39
C ALA A 146 -11.57 20.58 -16.02
N SER A 147 -12.11 21.52 -15.24
CA SER A 147 -13.08 22.50 -15.70
C SER A 147 -12.38 23.56 -16.54
#